data_AF-A0A7H8KSD0-F1
#
_entry.id   AF-A0A7H8KSD0-F1
#
_cell.length_a   1.000
_cell.length_b   1.000
_cell.length_c   1.000
_cell.angle_alpha   90.00
_cell.angle_beta   90.00
_cell.angle_gamma   90.00
#
_symmetry.space_group_name_H-M   'P 1'
#
loop_
_entity.id
_entity.type
_entity.pdbx_description
1 polymer ?
#
loop_
_entity_poly.entity_id
_entity_poly.type
_entity_poly.pdbx_seq_one_letter_code
_entity_poly.pdbx_strand_id
1 'polypeptide(L)'
;MAEQYFSAFAVDAAALLRLPGSGDRTLPGVAPSAALAELLSGRLRPDADSRYTALLPTLAGALGTPLGAVSVPGRHWDELTEVFTALELPALTALWSRPWPFPADATYDWPWPYPTLAARTDTADLLVELAALASESIHEQDVEALDEDDLEEASWFLTEHLPIWTSRAHALDLDLLLVRDGAR
;
A
#
# COMPACT_ATOMS: atom_id res chain seq x y z
N MET A 1 4.26 -4.08 -21.86
CA MET A 1 3.46 -4.43 -20.67
C MET A 1 3.36 -3.20 -19.79
N ALA A 2 2.25 -3.05 -19.08
CA ALA A 2 2.27 -2.19 -17.91
C ALA A 2 3.07 -2.88 -16.81
N GLU A 3 3.66 -2.08 -15.95
CA GLU A 3 4.30 -2.55 -14.74
C GLU A 3 3.65 -1.84 -13.55
N GLN A 4 3.44 -2.61 -12.50
CA GLN A 4 3.08 -2.09 -11.19
C GLN A 4 4.26 -2.29 -10.25
N TYR A 5 4.64 -1.21 -9.58
CA TYR A 5 5.70 -1.15 -8.60
C TYR A 5 5.10 -1.19 -7.20
N PHE A 6 5.41 -2.25 -6.46
CA PHE A 6 5.09 -2.38 -5.05
C PHE A 6 6.29 -1.93 -4.22
N SER A 7 6.06 -1.05 -3.25
CA SER A 7 7.03 -0.68 -2.23
C SER A 7 6.45 -0.88 -0.84
N ALA A 8 7.22 -1.50 0.06
CA ALA A 8 6.78 -1.81 1.41
C ALA A 8 7.65 -1.13 2.46
N PHE A 9 7.00 -0.59 3.49
CA PHE A 9 7.63 0.10 4.60
C PHE A 9 7.01 -0.34 5.93
N ALA A 10 7.83 -0.46 6.97
CA ALA A 10 7.37 -0.49 8.35
C ALA A 10 7.39 0.94 8.90
N VAL A 11 6.24 1.47 9.30
CA VAL A 11 6.06 2.87 9.67
C VAL A 11 5.28 3.00 10.98
N ASP A 12 5.48 4.11 11.70
CA ASP A 12 4.48 4.59 12.67
C ASP A 12 3.45 5.42 11.89
N ALA A 13 2.30 4.83 11.58
CA ALA A 13 1.26 5.50 10.80
C ALA A 13 0.75 6.76 11.52
N ALA A 14 0.73 6.77 12.86
CA ALA A 14 0.31 7.93 13.63
C ALA A 14 1.31 9.08 13.51
N ALA A 15 2.60 8.81 13.28
CA ALA A 15 3.57 9.86 12.97
C ALA A 15 3.32 10.47 11.58
N LEU A 16 3.11 9.64 10.56
CA LEU A 16 2.80 10.10 9.20
C LEU A 16 1.52 10.95 9.15
N LEU A 17 0.46 10.52 9.85
CA LEU A 17 -0.82 11.22 9.92
C LEU A 17 -0.76 12.53 10.73
N ARG A 18 0.30 12.77 11.51
CA ARG A 18 0.53 14.02 12.26
C ARG A 18 1.34 15.07 11.51
N LEU A 19 1.97 14.71 10.39
CA LEU A 19 2.71 15.67 9.55
C LEU A 19 1.85 16.83 9.03
N PRO A 20 0.59 16.59 8.59
CA PRO A 20 -0.26 17.66 8.09
C PRO A 20 -0.51 18.74 9.13
N GLY A 21 -0.18 19.99 8.81
CA GLY A 21 -0.37 21.11 9.72
C GLY A 21 0.60 21.17 10.90
N SER A 22 1.66 20.35 10.89
CA SER A 22 2.74 20.39 11.90
C SER A 22 3.41 21.77 12.01
N GLY A 23 3.36 22.59 10.96
CA GLY A 23 4.01 23.90 10.90
C GLY A 23 5.52 23.81 10.62
N ASP A 24 6.05 22.60 10.45
CA ASP A 24 7.44 22.37 10.06
C ASP A 24 7.69 22.97 8.68
N ARG A 25 8.85 23.60 8.50
CA ARG A 25 9.23 24.20 7.22
C ARG A 25 10.03 23.25 6.34
N THR A 26 10.59 22.19 6.92
CA THR A 26 11.46 21.21 6.27
C THR A 26 11.38 19.88 7.01
N LEU A 27 11.42 18.78 6.27
CA LEU A 27 11.61 17.43 6.83
C LEU A 27 12.99 16.90 6.41
N PRO A 28 13.86 16.50 7.36
CA PRO A 28 15.13 15.85 7.02
C PRO A 28 14.92 14.65 6.11
N GLY A 29 15.78 14.49 5.10
CA GLY A 29 15.69 13.37 4.15
C GLY A 29 14.59 13.48 3.09
N VAL A 30 13.75 14.52 3.14
CA VAL A 30 12.70 14.77 2.14
C VAL A 30 13.01 16.05 1.39
N ALA A 31 13.07 15.98 0.06
CA ALA A 31 13.32 17.15 -0.77
C ALA A 31 12.18 18.18 -0.65
N PRO A 32 12.47 19.49 -0.55
CA PRO A 32 11.44 20.52 -0.55
C PRO A 32 10.59 20.45 -1.82
N SER A 33 9.27 20.49 -1.67
CA SER A 33 8.32 20.54 -2.78
C SER A 33 7.09 21.37 -2.39
N ALA A 34 6.33 21.84 -3.38
CA ALA A 34 5.09 22.56 -3.13
C ALA A 34 4.07 21.68 -2.38
N ALA A 35 3.96 20.40 -2.76
CA ALA A 35 3.08 19.44 -2.10
C ALA A 35 3.49 19.21 -0.64
N LEU A 36 4.79 19.11 -0.34
CA LEU A 36 5.29 18.99 1.03
C LEU A 36 4.99 20.24 1.85
N ALA A 37 5.22 21.43 1.29
CA ALA A 37 4.94 22.69 1.97
C ALA A 37 3.45 22.86 2.27
N GLU A 38 2.57 22.47 1.34
CA GLU A 38 1.12 22.48 1.53
C GLU A 38 0.71 21.49 2.64
N LEU A 39 1.26 20.27 2.61
CA LEU A 39 1.04 19.24 3.63
C LEU A 39 1.43 19.76 5.01
N LEU A 40 2.67 20.21 5.21
CA LEU A 40 3.14 20.69 6.51
C LEU A 40 2.38 21.94 6.99
N SER A 41 1.82 22.74 6.07
CA SER A 41 0.97 23.88 6.42
C SER A 41 -0.47 23.52 6.80
N GLY A 42 -0.90 22.28 6.54
CA GLY A 42 -2.27 21.80 6.79
C GLY A 42 -3.32 22.33 5.81
N ARG A 43 -2.91 23.09 4.79
CA ARG A 43 -3.80 23.66 3.75
C ARG A 43 -3.94 22.69 2.57
N LEU A 44 -4.34 21.46 2.90
CA LEU A 44 -4.54 20.42 1.91
C LEU A 44 -5.74 20.73 1.01
N ARG A 45 -5.70 20.17 -0.19
CA ARG A 45 -6.75 20.29 -1.20
C ARG A 45 -7.18 18.86 -1.53
N PRO A 46 -8.36 18.40 -1.10
CA PRO A 46 -8.78 17.02 -1.32
C PRO A 46 -8.75 16.59 -2.78
N ASP A 47 -9.08 17.51 -3.68
CA ASP A 47 -9.04 17.42 -5.15
C ASP A 47 -7.62 17.37 -5.75
N ALA A 48 -6.58 17.35 -4.90
CA ALA A 48 -5.20 17.13 -5.28
C ALA A 48 -4.54 16.02 -4.44
N ASP A 49 -5.32 15.02 -4.02
CA ASP A 49 -4.91 13.82 -3.30
C ASP A 49 -3.69 13.11 -3.93
N SER A 50 -3.70 12.88 -5.24
CA SER A 50 -2.65 12.16 -5.99
C SER A 50 -1.24 12.70 -5.77
N ARG A 51 -1.06 14.03 -5.70
CA ARG A 51 0.27 14.60 -5.42
C ARG A 51 0.71 14.40 -3.98
N TYR A 52 -0.20 14.24 -3.03
CA TYR A 52 0.14 13.95 -1.63
C TYR A 52 0.39 12.46 -1.43
N THR A 53 -0.38 11.58 -2.08
CA THR A 53 -0.11 10.14 -2.08
C THR A 53 1.22 9.82 -2.77
N ALA A 54 1.58 10.56 -3.82
CA ALA A 54 2.90 10.45 -4.47
C ALA A 54 4.08 10.85 -3.56
N LEU A 55 3.86 11.64 -2.50
CA LEU A 55 4.90 11.92 -1.51
C LEU A 55 5.12 10.74 -0.55
N LEU A 56 4.14 9.86 -0.41
CA LEU A 56 4.11 8.86 0.65
C LEU A 56 5.32 7.91 0.65
N PRO A 57 5.82 7.40 -0.48
CA PRO A 57 7.07 6.62 -0.49
C PRO A 57 8.26 7.38 0.07
N THR A 58 8.37 8.68 -0.24
CA THR A 58 9.47 9.52 0.26
C THR A 58 9.33 9.77 1.76
N LEU A 59 8.11 10.06 2.23
CA LEU A 59 7.83 10.26 3.66
C LEU A 59 8.07 8.96 4.45
N ALA A 60 7.57 7.83 3.96
CA ALA A 60 7.75 6.52 4.58
C ALA A 60 9.22 6.07 4.59
N GLY A 61 9.97 6.34 3.52
CA GLY A 61 11.41 6.08 3.48
C GLY A 61 12.22 6.96 4.43
N ALA A 62 11.78 8.21 4.67
CA ALA A 62 12.45 9.12 5.59
C ALA A 62 12.09 8.88 7.06
N LEU A 63 10.86 8.44 7.35
CA LEU A 63 10.30 8.34 8.70
C LEU A 63 10.07 6.91 9.19
N GLY A 64 10.27 5.91 8.33
CA GLY A 64 10.11 4.49 8.63
C GLY A 64 11.27 3.64 8.13
N THR A 65 11.04 2.32 8.08
CA THR A 65 12.04 1.33 7.64
C THR A 65 11.59 0.70 6.32
N PRO A 66 12.38 0.84 5.23
CA PRO A 66 12.10 0.13 3.98
C PRO A 66 12.18 -1.39 4.17
N LEU A 67 11.18 -2.12 3.69
CA LEU A 67 11.09 -3.58 3.79
C LEU A 67 11.45 -4.29 2.48
N GLY A 68 11.14 -3.64 1.36
CA GLY A 68 11.44 -4.11 0.02
C GLY A 68 10.66 -3.35 -1.05
N ALA A 69 10.99 -3.63 -2.30
CA ALA A 69 10.24 -3.20 -3.46
C ALA A 69 10.32 -4.29 -4.54
N VAL A 70 9.26 -4.42 -5.34
CA VAL A 70 9.19 -5.36 -6.47
C VAL A 70 8.36 -4.75 -7.59
N SER A 71 8.70 -5.09 -8.82
CA SER A 71 7.89 -4.76 -10.00
C SER A 71 7.24 -6.03 -10.49
N VAL A 72 5.94 -5.97 -10.75
CA VAL A 72 5.14 -7.05 -11.31
C VAL A 72 4.45 -6.55 -12.58
N PRO A 73 4.25 -7.40 -13.60
CA PRO A 73 3.43 -7.03 -14.74
C PRO A 73 1.94 -6.93 -14.32
N GLY A 74 1.14 -6.23 -15.12
CA GLY A 74 -0.30 -6.12 -14.93
C GLY A 74 -0.79 -4.74 -14.51
N ARG A 75 -2.13 -4.55 -14.54
CA ARG A 75 -2.77 -3.22 -14.38
C ARG A 75 -3.92 -3.17 -13.36
N HIS A 76 -4.54 -4.31 -13.07
CA HIS A 76 -5.82 -4.42 -12.34
C HIS A 76 -5.67 -5.01 -10.94
N TRP A 77 -4.48 -4.91 -10.37
CA TRP A 77 -4.17 -5.51 -9.07
C TRP A 77 -4.97 -4.93 -7.90
N ASP A 78 -5.61 -3.75 -8.07
CA ASP A 78 -6.61 -3.24 -7.13
C ASP A 78 -7.87 -4.13 -7.06
N GLU A 79 -8.15 -4.90 -8.11
CA GLU A 79 -9.29 -5.82 -8.22
C GLU A 79 -9.08 -7.17 -7.51
N LEU A 80 -7.87 -7.44 -6.99
CA LEU A 80 -7.59 -8.62 -6.16
C LEU A 80 -8.47 -8.71 -4.89
N THR A 81 -9.16 -7.63 -4.53
CA THR A 81 -10.18 -7.67 -3.45
C THR A 81 -11.24 -8.74 -3.71
N GLU A 82 -11.62 -8.97 -4.98
CA GLU A 82 -12.59 -10.00 -5.36
C GLU A 82 -12.01 -11.41 -5.17
N VAL A 83 -10.75 -11.61 -5.55
CA VAL A 83 -9.99 -12.85 -5.31
C VAL A 83 -9.97 -13.20 -3.81
N PHE A 84 -9.60 -12.24 -2.96
CA PHE A 84 -9.53 -12.49 -1.51
C PHE A 84 -10.90 -12.76 -0.88
N THR A 85 -11.95 -12.14 -1.42
CA THR A 85 -13.32 -12.38 -0.97
C THR A 85 -13.75 -13.80 -1.33
N ALA A 86 -13.48 -14.25 -2.56
CA ALA A 86 -13.81 -15.59 -3.04
C ALA A 86 -13.05 -16.69 -2.27
N LEU A 87 -11.81 -16.41 -1.88
CA LEU A 87 -10.96 -17.32 -1.09
C LEU A 87 -11.24 -17.28 0.42
N GLU A 88 -12.22 -16.50 0.88
CA GLU A 88 -12.54 -16.33 2.31
C GLU A 88 -11.34 -15.85 3.15
N LEU A 89 -10.58 -14.88 2.63
CA LEU A 89 -9.41 -14.27 3.28
C LEU A 89 -9.77 -12.86 3.80
N PRO A 90 -10.43 -12.74 4.96
CA PRO A 90 -10.96 -11.46 5.44
C PRO A 90 -9.88 -10.43 5.78
N ALA A 91 -8.72 -10.81 6.29
CA ALA A 91 -7.64 -9.88 6.61
C ALA A 91 -7.00 -9.31 5.34
N LEU A 92 -6.75 -10.15 4.33
CA LEU A 92 -6.29 -9.71 3.01
C LEU A 92 -7.33 -8.85 2.30
N THR A 93 -8.61 -9.26 2.31
CA THR A 93 -9.72 -8.45 1.80
C THR A 93 -9.75 -7.08 2.48
N ALA A 94 -9.62 -7.03 3.81
CA ALA A 94 -9.61 -5.78 4.56
C ALA A 94 -8.40 -4.90 4.24
N LEU A 95 -7.21 -5.48 4.08
CA LEU A 95 -6.01 -4.75 3.68
C LEU A 95 -6.15 -4.16 2.28
N TRP A 96 -6.64 -4.95 1.33
CA TRP A 96 -6.67 -4.56 -0.08
C TRP A 96 -7.76 -3.56 -0.42
N SER A 97 -8.92 -3.69 0.23
CA SER A 97 -10.08 -2.82 0.06
C SER A 97 -9.96 -1.47 0.76
N ARG A 98 -9.08 -1.35 1.76
CA ARG A 98 -8.88 -0.12 2.54
C ARG A 98 -7.76 0.72 1.95
N PRO A 99 -8.04 1.82 1.26
CA PRO A 99 -6.99 2.74 0.87
C PRO A 99 -6.57 3.60 2.06
N TRP A 100 -5.46 4.30 1.84
CA TRP A 100 -4.96 5.31 2.75
C TRP A 100 -6.00 6.40 3.05
N PRO A 101 -6.23 6.72 4.33
CA PRO A 101 -7.30 7.62 4.76
C PRO A 101 -6.97 9.11 4.58
N PHE A 102 -6.00 9.45 3.73
CA PHE A 102 -5.45 10.81 3.67
C PHE A 102 -5.12 11.26 2.23
N PRO A 103 -5.46 12.51 1.84
CA PRO A 103 -6.10 13.54 2.66
C PRO A 103 -7.54 13.18 3.04
N ALA A 104 -7.99 13.67 4.20
CA ALA A 104 -9.38 13.50 4.61
C ALA A 104 -10.32 14.10 3.54
N ASP A 105 -11.43 13.43 3.26
CA ASP A 105 -12.41 13.80 2.24
C ASP A 105 -11.88 13.79 0.78
N ALA A 106 -10.76 13.10 0.52
CA ALA A 106 -10.27 12.86 -0.84
C ALA A 106 -11.35 12.21 -1.71
N THR A 107 -11.51 12.72 -2.93
CA THR A 107 -12.33 12.07 -3.95
C THR A 107 -11.62 10.81 -4.41
N TYR A 108 -12.29 9.66 -4.32
CA TYR A 108 -11.73 8.35 -4.70
C TYR A 108 -11.44 8.18 -6.18
N ASP A 109 -11.66 9.22 -6.99
CA ASP A 109 -11.77 9.06 -8.43
C ASP A 109 -10.48 8.46 -9.01
N TRP A 110 -9.26 8.86 -8.61
CA TRP A 110 -8.01 8.27 -9.13
C TRP A 110 -6.74 8.61 -8.30
N PRO A 111 -6.42 7.94 -7.18
CA PRO A 111 -5.16 8.16 -6.48
C PRO A 111 -4.14 7.09 -6.90
N TRP A 112 -3.48 7.26 -8.04
CA TRP A 112 -2.16 6.65 -8.19
C TRP A 112 -1.12 7.58 -7.54
N PRO A 113 -0.22 7.05 -6.70
CA PRO A 113 -0.14 5.66 -6.24
C PRO A 113 -1.24 5.27 -5.24
N TYR A 114 -1.55 3.96 -5.15
CA TYR A 114 -2.53 3.30 -4.28
C TYR A 114 -1.88 2.74 -3.00
N PRO A 115 -1.83 3.53 -1.93
CA PRO A 115 -1.38 3.07 -0.62
C PRO A 115 -2.42 2.24 0.13
N THR A 116 -1.98 1.16 0.75
CA THR A 116 -2.74 0.34 1.72
C THR A 116 -1.95 0.20 3.00
N LEU A 117 -2.65 0.21 4.14
CA LEU A 117 -2.05 0.17 5.47
C LEU A 117 -2.64 -0.99 6.27
N ALA A 118 -1.79 -1.91 6.70
CA ALA A 118 -2.14 -2.86 7.76
C ALA A 118 -1.68 -2.29 9.10
N ALA A 119 -2.62 -2.14 10.04
CA ALA A 119 -2.26 -1.76 11.40
C ALA A 119 -1.41 -2.87 12.02
N ARG A 120 -0.45 -2.50 12.89
CA ARG A 120 0.39 -3.49 13.59
C ARG A 120 -0.43 -4.57 14.31
N THR A 121 -1.63 -4.24 14.81
CA THR A 121 -2.56 -5.17 15.46
C THR A 121 -3.11 -6.24 14.52
N ASP A 122 -3.16 -5.95 13.23
CA ASP A 122 -3.81 -6.77 12.21
C ASP A 122 -2.78 -7.65 11.47
N THR A 123 -1.49 -7.36 11.63
CA THR A 123 -0.39 -8.10 10.98
C THR A 123 -0.32 -9.57 11.39
N ALA A 124 -0.78 -9.93 12.58
CA ALA A 124 -0.81 -11.32 13.03
C ALA A 124 -1.84 -12.15 12.24
N ASP A 125 -3.05 -11.62 12.05
CA ASP A 125 -4.11 -12.29 11.29
C ASP A 125 -3.75 -12.37 9.81
N LEU A 126 -3.12 -11.33 9.26
CA LEU A 126 -2.57 -11.35 7.90
C LEU A 126 -1.53 -12.46 7.71
N LEU A 127 -0.62 -12.64 8.67
CA LEU A 127 0.38 -13.70 8.59
C LEU A 127 -0.23 -15.10 8.64
N VAL A 128 -1.34 -15.28 9.37
CA VAL A 128 -2.08 -16.55 9.40
C VAL A 128 -2.68 -16.85 8.03
N GLU A 129 -3.34 -15.89 7.41
CA GLU A 129 -3.92 -16.05 6.06
C GLU A 129 -2.83 -16.30 5.02
N LEU A 130 -1.77 -15.50 5.02
CA LEU A 130 -0.65 -15.63 4.09
C LEU A 130 0.08 -16.98 4.22
N ALA A 131 0.17 -17.54 5.43
CA ALA A 131 0.76 -18.86 5.64
C ALA A 131 -0.15 -20.02 5.17
N ALA A 132 -1.46 -19.81 5.15
CA ALA A 132 -2.45 -20.79 4.71
C ALA A 132 -2.77 -20.71 3.20
N LEU A 133 -2.40 -19.61 2.55
CA LEU A 133 -2.67 -19.34 1.15
C LEU A 133 -1.92 -20.33 0.24
N ALA A 134 -2.66 -21.17 -0.45
CA ALA A 134 -2.12 -22.02 -1.51
C ALA A 134 -2.03 -21.21 -2.81
N SER A 135 -0.83 -21.13 -3.40
CA SER A 135 -0.59 -20.39 -4.64
C SER A 135 -1.55 -20.79 -5.75
N GLU A 136 -1.81 -22.09 -5.89
CA GLU A 136 -2.70 -22.71 -6.88
C GLU A 136 -4.13 -22.13 -6.81
N SER A 137 -4.65 -21.87 -5.60
CA SER A 137 -6.02 -21.39 -5.41
C SER A 137 -6.29 -19.99 -5.99
N ILE A 138 -5.25 -19.18 -6.18
CA ILE A 138 -5.36 -17.83 -6.76
C ILE A 138 -5.59 -17.91 -8.27
N HIS A 139 -4.87 -18.80 -8.96
CA HIS A 139 -4.96 -19.00 -10.40
C HIS A 139 -6.31 -19.59 -10.83
N GLU A 140 -6.98 -20.30 -9.92
CA GLU A 140 -8.29 -20.89 -10.15
C GLU A 140 -9.45 -19.87 -10.07
N GLN A 141 -9.17 -18.63 -9.67
CA GLN A 141 -10.20 -17.60 -9.56
C GLN A 141 -10.56 -17.02 -10.93
N ASP A 142 -11.85 -16.78 -11.13
CA ASP A 142 -12.39 -16.16 -12.34
C ASP A 142 -12.70 -14.68 -12.05
N VAL A 143 -11.78 -13.79 -12.42
CA VAL A 143 -11.89 -12.33 -12.26
C VAL A 143 -11.72 -11.67 -13.62
N GLU A 144 -12.76 -11.00 -14.13
CA GLU A 144 -12.82 -10.52 -15.52
C GLU A 144 -11.66 -9.60 -15.91
N ALA A 145 -11.11 -8.84 -14.96
CA ALA A 145 -10.03 -7.88 -15.22
C ALA A 145 -8.61 -8.41 -15.05
N LEU A 146 -8.45 -9.62 -14.50
CA LEU A 146 -7.14 -10.26 -14.29
C LEU A 146 -7.06 -11.49 -15.20
N ASP A 147 -6.07 -11.50 -16.09
CA ASP A 147 -5.79 -12.69 -16.89
C ASP A 147 -4.96 -13.72 -16.09
N GLU A 148 -4.70 -14.88 -16.71
CA GLU A 148 -3.95 -15.98 -16.07
C GLU A 148 -2.53 -15.54 -15.65
N ASP A 149 -1.87 -14.71 -16.48
CA ASP A 149 -0.53 -14.19 -16.20
C ASP A 149 -0.57 -13.22 -15.00
N ASP A 150 -1.58 -12.33 -14.94
CA ASP A 150 -1.78 -11.41 -13.81
C ASP A 150 -2.05 -12.17 -12.51
N LEU A 151 -2.83 -13.27 -12.54
CA LEU A 151 -3.10 -14.12 -11.38
C LEU A 151 -1.87 -14.93 -10.95
N GLU A 152 -1.03 -15.38 -11.88
CA GLU A 152 0.24 -16.05 -11.58
C GLU A 152 1.19 -15.11 -10.84
N GLU A 153 1.31 -13.89 -11.33
CA GLU A 153 2.18 -12.87 -10.74
C GLU A 153 1.63 -12.42 -9.38
N ALA A 154 0.30 -12.30 -9.23
CA ALA A 154 -0.33 -12.06 -7.95
C ALA A 154 -0.04 -13.18 -6.94
N SER A 155 -0.13 -14.42 -7.39
CA SER A 155 0.19 -15.59 -6.57
C SER A 155 1.63 -15.56 -6.09
N TRP A 156 2.57 -15.28 -6.99
CA TRP A 156 3.98 -15.12 -6.65
C TRP A 156 4.20 -13.99 -5.64
N PHE A 157 3.64 -12.80 -5.86
CA PHE A 157 3.77 -11.68 -4.94
C PHE A 157 3.23 -12.01 -3.54
N LEU A 158 2.05 -12.63 -3.48
CA LEU A 158 1.35 -12.94 -2.22
C LEU A 158 2.02 -14.06 -1.43
N THR A 159 2.78 -14.94 -2.07
CA THR A 159 3.45 -16.07 -1.41
C THR A 159 4.94 -15.81 -1.13
N GLU A 160 5.62 -15.01 -1.95
CA GLU A 160 7.07 -14.78 -1.83
C GLU A 160 7.42 -13.43 -1.20
N HIS A 161 6.63 -12.38 -1.45
CA HIS A 161 6.99 -11.02 -1.02
C HIS A 161 6.18 -10.53 0.18
N LEU A 162 4.86 -10.55 0.07
CA LEU A 162 3.98 -10.02 1.11
C LEU A 162 4.16 -10.69 2.49
N PRO A 163 4.39 -12.01 2.60
CA PRO A 163 4.61 -12.65 3.90
C PRO A 163 5.90 -12.18 4.57
N ILE A 164 6.98 -12.02 3.80
CA ILE A 164 8.28 -11.55 4.29
C ILE A 164 8.15 -10.12 4.81
N TRP A 165 7.49 -9.24 4.06
CA TRP A 165 7.30 -7.85 4.47
C TRP A 165 6.40 -7.72 5.69
N THR A 166 5.28 -8.45 5.71
CA THR A 166 4.37 -8.47 6.87
C THR A 166 5.08 -9.00 8.11
N SER A 167 5.87 -10.06 7.98
CA SER A 167 6.66 -10.64 9.08
C SER A 167 7.68 -9.64 9.64
N ARG A 168 8.36 -8.88 8.77
CA ARG A 168 9.31 -7.85 9.19
C ARG A 168 8.63 -6.67 9.87
N ALA A 169 7.51 -6.17 9.34
CA ALA A 169 6.74 -5.10 9.99
C ALA A 169 6.26 -5.53 11.38
N HIS A 170 5.71 -6.76 11.47
CA HIS A 170 5.28 -7.37 12.72
C HIS A 170 6.43 -7.48 13.74
N ALA A 171 7.60 -7.96 13.32
CA ALA A 171 8.78 -8.08 14.19
C ALA A 171 9.30 -6.72 14.69
N LEU A 172 9.05 -5.64 13.95
CA LEU A 172 9.39 -4.27 14.34
C LEU A 172 8.32 -3.59 15.22
N ASP A 173 7.17 -4.24 15.45
CA ASP A 173 6.00 -3.67 16.14
C ASP A 173 5.51 -2.36 15.49
N LEU A 174 5.55 -2.31 14.15
CA LEU A 174 5.16 -1.16 13.33
C LEU A 174 4.06 -1.53 12.34
N ASP A 175 3.39 -0.52 11.80
CA ASP A 175 2.37 -0.69 10.77
C ASP A 175 3.02 -1.03 9.43
N LEU A 176 2.41 -1.92 8.65
CA LEU A 176 2.85 -2.22 7.29
C LEU A 176 2.17 -1.27 6.32
N LEU A 177 2.95 -0.42 5.68
CA LEU A 177 2.51 0.42 4.58
C LEU A 177 2.97 -0.20 3.25
N LEU A 178 2.03 -0.54 2.39
CA LEU A 178 2.27 -0.93 1.01
C LEU A 178 1.87 0.22 0.10
N VAL A 179 2.74 0.58 -0.84
CA VAL A 179 2.45 1.56 -1.88
C VAL A 179 2.51 0.85 -3.22
N ARG A 180 1.39 0.90 -3.94
CA ARG A 180 1.23 0.37 -5.29
C ARG A 180 1.28 1.53 -6.27
N ASP A 181 2.37 1.67 -7.01
CA ASP A 181 2.52 2.71 -8.01
C ASP A 181 2.52 2.08 -9.40
N GLY A 182 1.79 2.62 -10.35
CA GLY A 182 1.60 2.02 -11.66
C GLY A 182 1.15 3.07 -12.66
N ALA A 183 1.82 3.13 -13.81
CA ALA A 183 1.39 3.98 -14.91
C ALA A 183 0.27 3.28 -15.69
N ARG A 184 -0.83 4.01 -15.96
CA ARG A 184 -1.76 3.64 -17.04
C ARG A 184 -1.08 3.74 -18.40
#